data_AF-A0A5E4KJX1-F1
#
_entry.id   AF-A0A5E4KJX1-F1
#
_cell.length_a   1.000
_cell.length_b   1.000
_cell.length_c   1.000
_cell.angle_alpha   90.00
_cell.angle_beta   90.00
_cell.angle_gamma   90.00
#
_symmetry.space_group_name_H-M   'P 1'
#
loop_
_entity.id
_entity.type
_entity.pdbx_description
1 polymer ?
#
loop_
_entity_poly.entity_id
_entity_poly.type
_entity_poly.pdbx_seq_one_letter_code
_entity_poly.pdbx_strand_id
1 'polypeptide(L)'
;MSEFIKHDKIAEMAGIPICISNEINRFIDDINPPKEFEEHNTERKIFVCGHLNVSIRTLLGSVKSKNSPLHDRGKEERVQKEDLKWLLATRKEYIKCYYLHFAIDHINDNKGWMKDTGGTVNDCLNIWEKKHAVIIPGTEPYLRDVMDFLRNNIENIKEIVF
;
A
#
# COMPACT_ATOMS: atom_id res chain seq x y z
N MET A 1 -13.70 3.15 6.06
CA MET A 1 -13.72 4.48 6.73
C MET A 1 -12.85 4.52 7.99
N SER A 2 -12.93 3.54 8.89
CA SER A 2 -12.06 3.51 10.08
C SER A 2 -10.57 3.33 9.76
N GLU A 3 -10.23 2.60 8.70
CA GLU A 3 -8.84 2.38 8.26
C GLU A 3 -8.19 3.64 7.68
N PHE A 4 -8.91 4.38 6.82
CA PHE A 4 -8.42 5.66 6.29
C PHE A 4 -8.07 6.67 7.39
N ILE A 5 -8.86 6.71 8.47
CA ILE A 5 -8.57 7.59 9.61
C ILE A 5 -7.23 7.21 10.28
N LYS A 6 -6.89 5.92 10.34
CA LYS A 6 -5.59 5.47 10.89
C LYS A 6 -4.44 5.82 9.96
N HIS A 7 -4.63 5.60 8.67
CA HIS A 7 -3.68 5.98 7.63
C HIS A 7 -3.37 7.48 7.68
N ASP A 8 -4.39 8.32 7.73
CA ASP A 8 -4.24 9.77 7.75
C ASP A 8 -3.52 10.26 9.01
N LYS A 9 -3.86 9.73 10.18
CA LYS A 9 -3.19 10.08 11.44
C LYS A 9 -1.71 9.72 11.43
N ILE A 10 -1.37 8.52 10.98
CA ILE A 10 0.02 8.06 10.95
C ILE A 10 0.81 8.79 9.84
N ALA A 11 0.17 9.10 8.71
CA ALA A 11 0.75 9.92 7.65
C ALA A 11 1.06 11.34 8.13
N GLU A 12 0.13 11.98 8.86
CA GLU A 12 0.35 13.30 9.46
C GLU A 12 1.53 13.30 10.43
N MET A 13 1.64 12.27 11.28
CA MET A 13 2.81 12.10 12.17
C MET A 13 4.13 11.95 11.42
N ALA A 14 4.10 11.35 10.22
CA ALA A 14 5.26 11.24 9.34
C ALA A 14 5.57 12.54 8.57
N GLY A 15 4.80 13.62 8.80
CA GLY A 15 4.92 14.89 8.09
C GLY A 15 4.38 14.84 6.66
N ILE A 16 3.54 13.85 6.34
CA ILE A 16 2.93 13.70 5.01
C ILE A 16 1.62 14.51 4.99
N PRO A 17 1.44 15.43 4.04
CA PRO A 17 0.21 16.17 3.88
C PRO A 17 -1.02 15.26 3.73
N ILE A 18 -2.10 15.61 4.42
CA ILE A 18 -3.35 14.83 4.41
C ILE A 18 -3.95 14.68 2.99
N CYS A 19 -3.68 15.62 2.08
CA CYS A 19 -4.10 15.49 0.68
C CYS A 19 -3.42 14.31 -0.03
N ILE A 20 -2.12 14.09 0.21
CA ILE A 20 -1.37 12.96 -0.35
C ILE A 20 -1.90 11.64 0.23
N SER A 21 -2.15 11.59 1.54
CA SER A 21 -2.71 10.39 2.19
C SER A 21 -4.09 10.04 1.62
N ASN A 22 -4.98 11.03 1.49
CA ASN A 22 -6.30 10.81 0.91
C ASN A 22 -6.23 10.34 -0.55
N GLU A 23 -5.35 10.92 -1.36
CA GLU A 23 -5.16 10.49 -2.75
C GLU A 23 -4.60 9.08 -2.83
N ILE A 24 -3.69 8.67 -1.93
CA ILE A 24 -3.18 7.29 -1.88
C ILE A 24 -4.25 6.29 -1.44
N ASN A 25 -5.08 6.63 -0.44
CA ASN A 25 -6.21 5.78 -0.06
C ASN A 25 -7.15 5.54 -1.26
N ARG A 26 -7.49 6.60 -2.01
CA ARG A 26 -8.31 6.51 -3.24
C ARG A 26 -7.62 5.70 -4.34
N PHE A 27 -6.31 5.89 -4.48
CA PHE A 27 -5.47 5.19 -5.44
C PHE A 27 -5.44 3.69 -5.19
N ILE A 28 -5.19 3.26 -3.94
CA ILE A 28 -5.07 1.85 -3.56
C ILE A 28 -6.42 1.14 -3.74
N ASP A 29 -7.51 1.79 -3.31
CA ASP A 29 -8.86 1.23 -3.36
C ASP A 29 -9.57 1.41 -4.71
N ASP A 30 -8.96 2.10 -5.67
CA ASP A 30 -9.54 2.44 -6.98
C ASP A 30 -10.88 3.21 -6.87
N ILE A 31 -11.02 4.04 -5.82
CA ILE A 31 -12.23 4.84 -5.55
C ILE A 31 -12.02 6.26 -6.06
N ASN A 32 -12.56 6.57 -7.24
CA ASN A 32 -12.38 7.87 -7.93
C ASN A 32 -10.90 8.31 -7.95
N PRO A 33 -10.00 7.49 -8.52
CA PRO A 33 -8.59 7.85 -8.62
C PRO A 33 -8.39 9.11 -9.47
N PRO A 34 -7.23 9.80 -9.34
CA PRO A 34 -6.85 10.85 -10.27
C PRO A 34 -6.94 10.38 -11.73
N LYS A 35 -7.38 11.24 -12.65
CA LYS A 35 -7.66 10.88 -14.04
C LYS A 35 -6.43 10.28 -14.74
N GLU A 36 -5.25 10.81 -14.46
CA GLU A 36 -3.99 10.32 -15.02
C GLU A 36 -3.66 8.90 -14.55
N PHE A 37 -4.13 8.52 -13.35
CA PHE A 37 -3.99 7.16 -12.84
C PHE A 37 -5.08 6.24 -13.38
N GLU A 38 -6.31 6.72 -13.54
CA GLU A 38 -7.37 5.97 -14.23
C GLU A 38 -6.97 5.62 -15.67
N GLU A 39 -6.39 6.58 -16.39
CA GLU A 39 -5.82 6.40 -17.73
C GLU A 39 -4.68 5.39 -17.71
N HIS A 40 -3.74 5.50 -16.77
CA HIS A 40 -2.68 4.50 -16.58
C HIS A 40 -3.25 3.09 -16.38
N ASN A 41 -4.21 2.89 -15.48
CA ASN A 41 -4.78 1.58 -15.19
C ASN A 41 -5.61 0.99 -16.33
N THR A 42 -6.22 1.85 -17.14
CA THR A 42 -7.09 1.47 -18.25
C THR A 42 -6.29 1.17 -19.52
N GLU A 43 -5.25 1.96 -19.79
CA GLU A 43 -4.47 1.88 -21.04
C GLU A 43 -3.23 0.97 -20.91
N ARG A 44 -2.63 0.86 -19.72
CA ARG A 44 -1.47 0.01 -19.48
C ARG A 44 -1.89 -1.46 -19.47
N LYS A 45 -1.37 -2.23 -20.43
CA LYS A 45 -1.59 -3.67 -20.51
C LYS A 45 -0.43 -4.42 -19.84
N ILE A 46 -0.74 -5.24 -18.85
CA ILE A 46 0.19 -6.17 -18.21
C ILE A 46 0.13 -7.49 -18.98
N PHE A 47 1.30 -8.04 -19.28
CA PHE A 47 1.39 -9.38 -19.85
C PHE A 47 1.04 -10.43 -18.80
N VAL A 48 0.00 -11.22 -19.07
CA VAL A 48 -0.38 -12.40 -18.30
C VAL A 48 -0.11 -13.63 -19.16
N CYS A 49 0.42 -14.67 -18.52
CA CYS A 49 0.90 -15.92 -19.13
C CYS A 49 0.10 -16.36 -20.38
N GLY A 50 0.80 -16.74 -21.45
CA GLY A 50 0.17 -17.34 -22.64
C GLY A 50 -0.27 -16.37 -23.74
N HIS A 51 0.27 -15.14 -23.80
CA HIS A 51 0.00 -14.09 -24.81
C HIS A 51 -1.23 -13.20 -24.56
N LEU A 52 -1.76 -13.15 -23.33
CA LEU A 52 -2.86 -12.25 -22.98
C LEU A 52 -2.33 -10.95 -22.35
N ASN A 53 -2.43 -9.87 -23.13
CA ASN A 53 -2.24 -8.51 -22.64
C ASN A 53 -3.57 -8.02 -22.05
N VAL A 54 -3.68 -7.99 -20.72
CA VAL A 54 -4.87 -7.51 -20.01
C VAL A 54 -4.58 -6.17 -19.35
N SER A 55 -5.54 -5.25 -19.31
CA SER A 55 -5.33 -4.03 -18.53
C SER A 55 -5.26 -4.37 -17.05
N ILE A 56 -4.64 -3.47 -16.25
CA ILE A 56 -4.65 -3.59 -14.78
C ILE A 56 -6.09 -3.76 -14.29
N ARG A 57 -7.04 -3.05 -14.93
CA ARG A 57 -8.47 -3.14 -14.65
C ARG A 57 -9.10 -4.51 -14.98
N THR A 58 -8.63 -5.22 -15.99
CA THR A 58 -9.17 -6.54 -16.37
C THR A 58 -8.73 -7.65 -15.42
N LEU A 59 -7.56 -7.53 -14.78
CA LEU A 59 -7.14 -8.43 -13.69
C LEU A 59 -8.12 -8.41 -12.50
N LEU A 60 -8.86 -7.30 -12.33
CA LEU A 60 -9.89 -7.14 -11.29
C LEU A 60 -11.11 -8.05 -11.50
N GLY A 61 -11.44 -8.42 -12.73
CA GLY A 61 -12.68 -9.14 -13.07
C GLY A 61 -12.71 -10.61 -12.63
N SER A 62 -11.55 -11.20 -12.32
CA SER A 62 -11.44 -12.58 -11.82
C SER A 62 -11.61 -12.73 -10.30
N VAL A 63 -11.63 -11.62 -9.54
CA VAL A 63 -11.90 -11.65 -8.09
C VAL A 63 -13.40 -11.81 -7.88
N LYS A 64 -13.89 -13.04 -8.07
CA LYS A 64 -15.24 -13.48 -7.73
C LYS A 64 -15.42 -13.49 -6.21
N SER A 65 -15.75 -12.35 -5.63
CA SER A 65 -16.40 -12.31 -4.33
C SER A 65 -17.03 -10.93 -4.15
N LYS A 66 -18.37 -10.87 -4.07
CA LYS A 66 -19.12 -9.69 -3.63
C LYS A 66 -18.73 -9.22 -2.20
N ASN A 67 -17.83 -9.94 -1.53
CA ASN A 67 -17.35 -9.69 -0.17
C ASN A 67 -15.82 -9.47 -0.08
N SER A 68 -15.06 -9.48 -1.18
CA SER A 68 -13.67 -8.96 -1.16
C SER A 68 -13.75 -7.51 -1.61
N PRO A 69 -13.61 -6.53 -0.70
CA PRO A 69 -13.47 -5.15 -1.12
C PRO A 69 -12.24 -5.06 -2.02
N LEU A 70 -12.26 -4.09 -2.93
CA LEU A 70 -11.16 -3.74 -3.86
C LEU A 70 -9.78 -3.55 -3.15
N HIS A 71 -9.75 -3.54 -1.82
CA HIS A 71 -8.61 -3.62 -0.91
C HIS A 71 -7.55 -4.69 -1.26
N ASP A 72 -7.91 -5.80 -1.90
CA ASP A 72 -6.94 -6.85 -2.29
C ASP A 72 -6.12 -6.47 -3.56
N ARG A 73 -6.62 -5.53 -4.38
CA ARG A 73 -5.97 -5.03 -5.62
C ARG A 73 -4.57 -4.49 -5.32
N GLY A 74 -4.50 -3.59 -4.34
CA GLY A 74 -3.25 -2.98 -3.92
C GLY A 74 -2.29 -3.99 -3.31
N LYS A 75 -2.75 -5.16 -2.85
CA LYS A 75 -1.89 -6.18 -2.22
C LYS A 75 -1.22 -7.12 -3.25
N GLU A 76 -1.62 -7.08 -4.52
CA GLU A 76 -0.96 -7.87 -5.56
C GLU A 76 0.40 -7.30 -5.97
N GLU A 77 1.46 -8.11 -5.87
CA GLU A 77 2.84 -7.69 -6.17
C GLU A 77 3.00 -7.06 -7.56
N ARG A 78 2.32 -7.61 -8.58
CA ARG A 78 2.40 -7.10 -9.96
C ARG A 78 1.75 -5.73 -10.11
N VAL A 79 0.66 -5.48 -9.38
CA VAL A 79 -0.03 -4.18 -9.37
C VAL A 79 0.84 -3.17 -8.65
N GLN A 80 1.34 -3.49 -7.45
CA GLN A 80 2.25 -2.61 -6.71
C GLN A 80 3.50 -2.24 -7.51
N LYS A 81 4.05 -3.17 -8.29
CA LYS A 81 5.19 -2.89 -9.17
C LYS A 81 4.88 -1.85 -10.25
N GLU A 82 3.72 -1.92 -10.88
CA GLU A 82 3.33 -0.92 -11.89
C GLU A 82 2.96 0.42 -11.24
N ASP A 83 2.26 0.40 -10.12
CA ASP A 83 1.93 1.58 -9.31
C ASP A 83 3.20 2.33 -8.91
N LEU A 84 4.18 1.64 -8.33
CA LEU A 84 5.45 2.23 -7.92
C LEU A 84 6.23 2.78 -9.12
N LYS A 85 6.21 2.12 -10.27
CA LYS A 85 6.88 2.62 -11.49
C LYS A 85 6.24 3.92 -11.95
N TRP A 86 4.91 3.97 -11.94
CA TRP A 86 4.17 5.16 -12.30
C TRP A 86 4.42 6.30 -11.32
N LEU A 87 4.28 6.06 -10.01
CA LEU A 87 4.57 7.05 -8.96
C LEU A 87 6.01 7.56 -9.06
N LEU A 88 6.98 6.68 -9.30
CA LEU A 88 8.38 7.07 -9.49
C LEU A 88 8.58 7.97 -10.72
N ALA A 89 7.79 7.78 -11.78
CA ALA A 89 7.86 8.60 -12.98
C ALA A 89 7.11 9.94 -12.86
N THR A 90 6.02 10.00 -12.08
CA THR A 90 5.07 11.13 -12.14
C THR A 90 4.83 11.86 -10.82
N ARG A 91 4.95 11.17 -9.68
CA ARG A 91 4.49 11.61 -8.34
C ARG A 91 5.37 11.05 -7.22
N LYS A 92 6.69 11.30 -7.28
CA LYS A 92 7.67 10.71 -6.36
C LYS A 92 7.38 11.00 -4.88
N GLU A 93 6.80 12.16 -4.62
CA GLU A 93 6.40 12.65 -3.31
C GLU A 93 5.31 11.78 -2.64
N TYR A 94 4.61 10.95 -3.40
CA TYR A 94 3.55 10.07 -2.90
C TYR A 94 4.07 8.69 -2.45
N ILE A 95 5.30 8.31 -2.85
CA ILE A 95 5.84 6.96 -2.62
C ILE A 95 6.00 6.65 -1.13
N LYS A 96 6.39 7.63 -0.30
CA LYS A 96 6.47 7.43 1.16
C LYS A 96 5.11 7.04 1.73
N CYS A 97 4.08 7.76 1.32
CA CYS A 97 2.72 7.51 1.79
C CYS A 97 2.20 6.15 1.31
N TYR A 98 2.52 5.76 0.08
CA TYR A 98 2.20 4.45 -0.48
C TYR A 98 2.78 3.32 0.39
N TYR A 99 4.09 3.35 0.66
CA TYR A 99 4.72 2.35 1.52
C TYR A 99 4.17 2.35 2.94
N LEU A 100 3.92 3.54 3.49
CA LEU A 100 3.40 3.70 4.84
C LEU A 100 2.03 3.02 4.99
N HIS A 101 1.12 3.21 4.05
CA HIS A 101 -0.22 2.60 4.09
C HIS A 101 -0.13 1.07 4.03
N PHE A 102 0.66 0.49 3.13
CA PHE A 102 0.84 -0.97 3.08
C PHE A 102 1.48 -1.56 4.33
N ALA A 103 2.42 -0.86 4.96
CA ALA A 103 2.99 -1.29 6.23
C ALA A 103 1.94 -1.30 7.35
N ILE A 104 1.09 -0.26 7.41
CA ILE A 104 0.00 -0.16 8.40
C ILE A 104 -1.05 -1.25 8.17
N ASP A 105 -1.44 -1.48 6.92
CA ASP A 105 -2.35 -2.58 6.55
C ASP A 105 -1.78 -3.93 6.97
N HIS A 106 -0.49 -4.16 6.75
CA HIS A 106 0.14 -5.41 7.19
C HIS A 106 0.10 -5.58 8.72
N ILE A 107 0.30 -4.51 9.49
CA ILE A 107 0.14 -4.55 10.95
C ILE A 107 -1.31 -4.87 11.32
N ASN A 108 -2.28 -4.21 10.67
CA ASN A 108 -3.72 -4.44 10.91
C ASN A 108 -4.12 -5.90 10.62
N ASP A 109 -3.68 -6.45 9.50
CA ASP A 109 -3.98 -7.82 9.07
C ASP A 109 -3.40 -8.87 10.03
N ASN A 110 -2.30 -8.55 10.72
CA ASN A 110 -1.56 -9.48 11.58
C ASN A 110 -1.81 -9.27 13.09
N LYS A 111 -2.85 -8.53 13.47
CA LYS A 111 -3.26 -8.35 14.88
C LYS A 111 -3.57 -9.66 15.60
N GLY A 112 -4.29 -10.57 14.94
CA GLY A 112 -4.62 -11.88 15.49
C GLY A 112 -3.37 -12.69 15.77
N TRP A 113 -2.46 -12.76 14.78
CA TRP A 113 -1.16 -13.42 14.94
C TRP A 113 -0.34 -12.85 16.10
N MET A 114 -0.25 -11.52 16.24
CA MET A 114 0.45 -10.88 17.36
C MET A 114 -0.16 -11.26 18.71
N LYS A 115 -1.49 -11.28 18.80
CA LYS A 115 -2.22 -11.70 20.02
C LYS A 115 -1.97 -13.17 20.37
N ASP A 116 -1.97 -14.05 19.38
CA ASP A 116 -1.88 -15.50 19.58
C ASP A 116 -0.45 -15.98 19.86
N THR A 117 0.55 -15.28 19.32
CA THR A 117 1.96 -15.68 19.42
C THR A 117 2.80 -14.83 20.38
N GLY A 118 2.25 -13.70 20.86
CA GLY A 118 3.02 -12.69 21.59
C GLY A 118 3.97 -11.88 20.70
N GLY A 119 3.83 -11.96 19.37
CA GLY A 119 4.61 -11.19 18.41
C GLY A 119 4.40 -9.68 18.56
N THR A 120 5.44 -8.90 18.27
CA THR A 120 5.40 -7.43 18.38
C THR A 120 5.12 -6.76 17.03
N VAL A 121 4.73 -5.48 17.06
CA VAL A 121 4.64 -4.64 15.85
C VAL A 121 5.97 -4.61 15.09
N ASN A 122 7.11 -4.58 15.81
CA ASN A 122 8.42 -4.62 15.18
C ASN A 122 8.67 -5.96 14.45
N ASP A 123 8.24 -7.08 15.02
CA ASP A 123 8.36 -8.40 14.37
C ASP A 123 7.51 -8.44 13.10
N CYS A 124 6.29 -7.90 13.17
CA CYS A 124 5.39 -7.78 12.02
C CYS A 124 6.02 -6.92 10.90
N LEU A 125 6.58 -5.76 11.24
CA LEU A 125 7.29 -4.89 10.30
C LEU A 125 8.52 -5.56 9.68
N ASN A 126 9.30 -6.31 10.48
CA ASN A 126 10.46 -7.04 9.98
C ASN A 126 10.08 -8.16 9.01
N ILE A 127 8.95 -8.84 9.25
CA ILE A 127 8.41 -9.85 8.33
C ILE A 127 7.98 -9.18 7.03
N TRP A 128 7.26 -8.06 7.13
CA TRP A 128 6.81 -7.31 5.97
C TRP A 128 7.96 -6.85 5.09
N GLU A 129 8.93 -6.11 5.65
CA GLU A 129 10.08 -5.58 4.92
C GLU A 129 10.86 -6.68 4.18
N LYS A 130 11.02 -7.85 4.80
CA LYS A 130 11.82 -8.96 4.25
C LYS A 130 11.09 -9.80 3.21
N LYS A 131 9.77 -9.93 3.31
CA LYS A 131 9.01 -10.95 2.55
C LYS A 131 7.87 -10.40 1.71
N HIS A 132 7.36 -9.21 2.03
CA HIS A 132 6.11 -8.70 1.47
C HIS A 132 6.22 -7.29 0.88
N ALA A 133 7.17 -6.48 1.33
CA ALA A 133 7.39 -5.14 0.78
C ALA A 133 7.83 -5.23 -0.68
N VAL A 134 7.06 -4.63 -1.59
CA VAL A 134 7.36 -4.60 -3.01
C VAL A 134 8.31 -3.45 -3.31
N ILE A 135 9.46 -3.76 -3.91
CA ILE A 135 10.51 -2.78 -4.18
C ILE A 135 10.80 -2.78 -5.69
N ILE A 136 10.94 -1.58 -6.25
CA ILE A 136 11.49 -1.38 -7.60
C ILE A 136 12.73 -0.49 -7.50
N PRO A 137 13.66 -0.55 -8.47
CA PRO A 137 14.85 0.29 -8.45
C PRO A 137 14.50 1.78 -8.36
N GLY A 138 15.05 2.47 -7.37
CA GLY A 138 14.84 3.90 -7.11
C GLY A 138 13.83 4.21 -6.01
N THR A 139 13.11 3.22 -5.48
CA THR A 139 12.15 3.41 -4.37
C THR A 139 12.70 3.01 -3.00
N GLU A 140 13.89 2.40 -2.94
CA GLU A 140 14.53 1.92 -1.71
C GLU A 140 14.72 3.01 -0.64
N PRO A 141 15.13 4.25 -0.97
CA PRO A 141 15.28 5.29 0.05
C PRO A 141 13.95 5.63 0.74
N TYR A 142 12.85 5.61 -0.01
CA TYR A 142 11.51 5.91 0.50
C TYR A 142 11.04 4.83 1.48
N LEU A 143 11.25 3.55 1.14
CA LEU A 143 10.94 2.45 2.03
C LEU A 143 11.77 2.52 3.31
N ARG A 144 13.08 2.81 3.20
CA ARG A 144 13.95 2.96 4.38
C ARG A 144 13.44 4.06 5.32
N ASP A 145 13.14 5.24 4.77
CA ASP A 145 12.61 6.36 5.56
C ASP A 145 11.31 5.98 6.29
N VAL A 146 10.42 5.24 5.63
CA VAL A 146 9.17 4.74 6.22
C VAL A 146 9.45 3.73 7.33
N MET A 147 10.35 2.77 7.11
CA MET A 147 10.69 1.75 8.11
C MET A 147 11.35 2.37 9.34
N ASP A 148 12.25 3.34 9.16
CA ASP A 148 12.89 4.07 10.25
C ASP A 148 11.86 4.89 11.04
N PHE A 149 10.95 5.59 10.35
CA PHE A 149 9.84 6.29 11.00
C PHE A 149 8.97 5.33 11.84
N LEU A 150 8.53 4.21 11.25
CA LEU A 150 7.65 3.26 11.92
C LEU A 150 8.30 2.65 13.16
N ARG A 151 9.57 2.26 13.07
CA ARG A 151 10.34 1.70 14.20
C ARG A 151 10.54 2.70 15.32
N ASN A 152 10.75 3.97 14.99
CA ASN A 152 10.91 5.03 15.99
C ASN A 152 9.58 5.45 16.66
N ASN A 153 8.44 5.01 16.12
CA ASN A 153 7.10 5.42 16.58
C ASN A 153 6.19 4.23 16.96
N ILE A 154 6.77 3.06 17.28
CA ILE A 154 6.02 1.81 17.52
C ILE A 154 4.89 2.00 18.56
N GLU A 155 5.16 2.67 19.69
CA GLU A 155 4.15 2.83 20.74
C GLU A 155 2.97 3.69 20.29
N ASN A 156 3.24 4.81 19.61
CA ASN A 156 2.18 5.66 19.03
C ASN A 156 1.37 4.89 17.96
N ILE A 157 2.04 4.08 17.14
CA ILE A 157 1.37 3.25 16.14
C ILE A 157 0.46 2.24 16.81
N LYS A 158 0.90 1.61 17.91
CA LYS A 158 0.05 0.68 18.66
C LYS A 158 -1.21 1.37 19.16
N GLU A 159 -1.11 2.56 19.75
CA GLU A 159 -2.27 3.32 20.25
C GLU A 159 -3.28 3.69 19.16
N ILE A 160 -2.82 3.92 17.92
CA ILE A 160 -3.69 4.26 16.79
C ILE A 160 -4.31 2.99 16.18
N VAL A 161 -3.54 1.91 16.16
CA VAL A 161 -3.88 0.69 15.43
C VAL A 161 -4.73 -0.25 16.27
N PHE A 162 -4.39 -0.49 17.54
CA PHE A 162 -5.02 -1.45 18.45
C PHE A 162 -6.05 -0.79 19.37
#